data_AF-A0A318S7H5-F1
#
_entry.id   AF-A0A318S7H5-F1
#
_cell.length_a   1.000
_cell.length_b   1.000
_cell.length_c   1.000
_cell.angle_alpha   90.00
_cell.angle_beta   90.00
_cell.angle_gamma   90.00
#
_symmetry.space_group_name_H-M   'P 1'
#
loop_
_entity.id
_entity.type
_entity.pdbx_description
1 polymer ?
#
loop_
_entity_poly.entity_id
_entity_poly.type
_entity_poly.pdbx_seq_one_letter_code
_entity_poly.pdbx_strand_id
1 'polypeptide(L)'
;MLNVRLSLATALVLSTGVAQEADIVDGYVDKLSVQAGDVQNVMINARVPFSGFVHITSVDGSSIRSVKAKLGPQYASKNAPAVNGYGYKVSYSYSIPNSLASGVYFWNDQVPFIVRSIAAKDVVVVVDTNTINAYSCSGGNSLYDRICGDNISAGVVSFMRPLDFKSSLIYPFLKWMKIHETEIGSVSYIADSDLDEYERIRSAKLLVIAGHSEYWSRQARINFDKFVSAGGNAAVFSGNNMWWPVRYGKDNTLICYKTLTDPEANPLNKTNLYWVSGALGLPTILSVGAEYQRGGMVDSKKSFGGYKALATKSAFYNGIDIKDGDLIPFDVGTKSMTGKDYNGLPEFDGTVVSGTSVDGSPIINNDILKFYRIASFGYNKTLWGGKDTYTIILAMQRNINSGIVFNAATNYWGSQLVNGKTSNLTFSKLTLNIIQFLKSNSVFDSIFK
;
A
#
# COMPACT_ATOMS: atom_id res chain seq x y z
N MET A 1 -67.29 42.51 -25.65
CA MET A 1 -66.04 42.69 -24.88
C MET A 1 -65.74 41.37 -24.19
N LEU A 2 -64.60 40.78 -24.53
CA LEU A 2 -64.22 39.40 -24.19
C LEU A 2 -63.79 39.30 -22.72
N ASN A 3 -64.38 38.36 -21.97
CA ASN A 3 -63.96 37.97 -20.63
C ASN A 3 -62.69 37.10 -20.72
N VAL A 4 -61.61 37.50 -20.05
CA VAL A 4 -60.43 36.65 -19.84
C VAL A 4 -60.41 36.24 -18.37
N ARG A 5 -60.66 34.95 -18.11
CA ARG A 5 -60.42 34.30 -16.82
C ARG A 5 -58.93 34.01 -16.70
N LEU A 6 -58.25 34.63 -15.73
CA LEU A 6 -56.94 34.18 -15.27
C LEU A 6 -57.13 33.02 -14.27
N SER A 7 -56.73 31.82 -14.64
CA SER A 7 -56.58 30.69 -13.72
C SER A 7 -55.25 30.82 -12.97
N LEU A 8 -55.29 30.95 -11.64
CA LEU A 8 -54.11 30.73 -10.80
C LEU A 8 -53.76 29.23 -10.82
N ALA A 9 -52.68 28.87 -11.52
CA ALA A 9 -52.04 27.58 -11.34
C ALA A 9 -51.06 27.69 -10.16
N THR A 10 -51.35 27.02 -9.06
CA THR A 10 -50.44 26.87 -7.93
C THR A 10 -49.30 25.95 -8.35
N ALA A 11 -48.13 26.52 -8.66
CA ALA A 11 -46.92 25.73 -8.88
C ALA A 11 -46.46 25.14 -7.54
N LEU A 12 -46.67 23.84 -7.35
CA LEU A 12 -46.09 23.08 -6.25
C LEU A 12 -44.58 22.98 -6.50
N VAL A 13 -43.80 23.85 -5.85
CA VAL A 13 -42.34 23.69 -5.81
C VAL A 13 -42.04 22.51 -4.90
N LEU A 14 -41.84 21.34 -5.49
CA LEU A 14 -41.18 20.22 -4.83
C LEU A 14 -39.75 20.66 -4.54
N SER A 15 -39.48 21.10 -3.30
CA SER A 15 -38.12 21.19 -2.82
C SER A 15 -37.54 19.78 -2.81
N THR A 16 -36.66 19.50 -3.76
CA THR A 16 -35.75 18.37 -3.67
C THR A 16 -34.81 18.69 -2.51
N GLY A 17 -35.23 18.34 -1.30
CA GLY A 17 -34.40 18.48 -0.11
C GLY A 17 -33.10 17.73 -0.38
N VAL A 18 -32.01 18.49 -0.52
CA VAL A 18 -30.66 17.92 -0.51
C VAL A 18 -30.56 17.17 0.81
N ALA A 19 -30.40 15.85 0.74
CA ALA A 19 -30.19 15.05 1.94
C ALA A 19 -29.01 15.67 2.70
N GLN A 20 -29.25 16.10 3.93
CA GLN A 20 -28.20 16.70 4.75
C GLN A 20 -27.11 15.64 4.95
N GLU A 21 -25.90 15.92 4.47
CA GLU A 21 -24.74 15.06 4.71
C GLU A 21 -24.18 15.33 6.11
N ALA A 22 -23.61 14.28 6.72
CA ALA A 22 -22.95 14.41 8.01
C ALA A 22 -21.65 15.22 7.87
N ASP A 23 -21.51 16.30 8.64
CA ASP A 23 -20.22 17.01 8.80
C ASP A 23 -19.31 16.20 9.72
N ILE A 24 -18.65 15.20 9.15
CA ILE A 24 -17.73 14.31 9.85
C ILE A 24 -16.34 14.93 9.91
N VAL A 25 -15.79 14.98 11.12
CA VAL A 25 -14.47 15.53 11.42
C VAL A 25 -13.40 14.46 11.25
N ASP A 26 -13.62 13.30 11.88
CA ASP A 26 -12.73 12.15 11.84
C ASP A 26 -13.45 10.88 12.36
N GLY A 27 -12.75 9.75 12.32
CA GLY A 27 -13.24 8.50 12.88
C GLY A 27 -12.28 7.33 12.64
N TYR A 28 -12.64 6.18 13.18
CA TYR A 28 -11.92 4.91 13.04
C TYR A 28 -12.88 3.74 13.26
N VAL A 29 -12.39 2.53 12.98
CA VAL A 29 -13.12 1.28 13.18
C VAL A 29 -12.39 0.39 14.18
N ASP A 30 -13.10 -0.50 14.84
CA ASP A 30 -12.49 -1.47 15.77
C ASP A 30 -11.66 -2.54 15.06
N LYS A 31 -11.99 -2.83 13.79
CA LYS A 31 -11.31 -3.79 12.93
C LYS A 31 -11.13 -3.19 11.55
N LEU A 32 -9.89 -2.94 11.16
CA LEU A 32 -9.57 -2.43 9.82
C LEU A 32 -9.82 -3.46 8.72
N SER A 33 -9.66 -4.75 9.02
CA SER A 33 -9.93 -5.85 8.09
C SER A 33 -11.07 -6.71 8.62
N VAL A 34 -12.11 -6.86 7.80
CA VAL A 34 -13.33 -7.60 8.12
C VAL A 34 -13.75 -8.47 6.93
N GLN A 35 -14.54 -9.50 7.17
CA GLN A 35 -15.11 -10.35 6.13
C GLN A 35 -16.64 -10.38 6.22
N ALA A 36 -17.29 -10.91 5.19
CA ALA A 36 -18.72 -11.16 5.23
C ALA A 36 -19.13 -11.97 6.48
N GLY A 37 -20.19 -11.53 7.16
CA GLY A 37 -20.66 -12.09 8.42
C GLY A 37 -20.07 -11.44 9.67
N ASP A 38 -18.96 -10.69 9.57
CA ASP A 38 -18.43 -9.96 10.70
C ASP A 38 -19.36 -8.80 11.11
N VAL A 39 -19.23 -8.38 12.36
CA VAL A 39 -19.74 -7.10 12.85
C VAL A 39 -18.53 -6.19 13.11
N GLN A 40 -18.57 -4.99 12.52
CA GLN A 40 -17.59 -3.92 12.70
C GLN A 40 -18.22 -2.80 13.52
N ASN A 41 -17.54 -2.37 14.57
CA ASN A 41 -17.92 -1.16 15.30
C ASN A 41 -17.24 0.04 14.65
N VAL A 42 -18.05 1.08 14.42
CA VAL A 42 -17.63 2.31 13.75
C VAL A 42 -17.72 3.46 14.75
N MET A 43 -16.61 4.18 14.91
CA MET A 43 -16.51 5.34 15.79
C MET A 43 -16.32 6.59 14.93
N ILE A 44 -17.33 7.46 14.91
CA ILE A 44 -17.35 8.66 14.08
C ILE A 44 -17.55 9.89 14.96
N ASN A 45 -16.71 10.90 14.76
CA ASN A 45 -16.85 12.22 15.33
C ASN A 45 -17.51 13.15 14.32
N ALA A 46 -18.69 13.67 14.64
CA ALA A 46 -19.37 14.67 13.82
C ALA A 46 -19.29 16.04 14.49
N ARG A 47 -19.09 17.11 13.72
CA ARG A 47 -18.93 18.48 14.26
C ARG A 47 -20.14 18.94 15.08
N VAL A 48 -21.33 18.49 14.67
CA VAL A 48 -22.61 18.79 15.31
C VAL A 48 -23.46 17.52 15.40
N PRO A 49 -24.46 17.44 16.30
CA PRO A 49 -25.41 16.34 16.31
C PRO A 49 -26.05 16.12 14.94
N PHE A 50 -26.05 14.87 14.49
CA PHE A 50 -26.55 14.48 13.18
C PHE A 50 -27.42 13.23 13.29
N SER A 51 -28.54 13.20 12.57
CA SER A 51 -29.40 12.01 12.45
C SER A 51 -29.84 11.87 11.00
N GLY A 52 -29.21 10.95 10.28
CA GLY A 52 -29.40 10.81 8.84
C GLY A 52 -28.66 9.60 8.30
N PHE A 53 -28.10 9.72 7.10
CA PHE A 53 -27.34 8.65 6.47
C PHE A 53 -25.84 8.91 6.53
N VAL A 54 -25.08 7.87 6.84
CA VAL A 54 -23.64 7.76 6.58
C VAL A 54 -23.45 6.86 5.37
N HIS A 55 -22.44 7.14 4.56
CA HIS A 55 -22.22 6.49 3.28
C HIS A 55 -20.99 5.58 3.36
N ILE A 56 -21.07 4.42 2.72
CA ILE A 56 -19.92 3.58 2.42
C ILE A 56 -19.54 3.88 0.98
N THR A 57 -18.32 4.35 0.75
CA THR A 57 -17.75 4.60 -0.58
C THR A 57 -16.62 3.59 -0.86
N SER A 58 -16.41 3.29 -2.13
CA SER A 58 -15.25 2.55 -2.63
C SER A 58 -14.06 3.50 -2.84
N VAL A 59 -12.86 2.95 -3.05
CA VAL A 59 -11.60 3.70 -3.22
C VAL A 59 -11.60 4.71 -4.38
N ASP A 60 -12.46 4.51 -5.37
CA ASP A 60 -12.69 5.41 -6.50
C ASP A 60 -13.71 6.52 -6.18
N GLY A 61 -14.28 6.54 -4.97
CA GLY A 61 -15.31 7.47 -4.53
C GLY A 61 -16.74 7.02 -4.87
N SER A 62 -16.91 5.89 -5.57
CA SER A 62 -18.23 5.36 -5.91
C SER A 62 -19.02 5.02 -4.65
N SER A 63 -20.25 5.51 -4.55
CA SER A 63 -21.15 5.20 -3.44
C SER A 63 -21.63 3.75 -3.53
N ILE A 64 -21.48 3.01 -2.44
CA ILE A 64 -21.80 1.57 -2.35
C ILE A 64 -23.09 1.36 -1.58
N ARG A 65 -23.24 2.03 -0.44
CA ARG A 65 -24.38 1.88 0.45
C ARG A 65 -24.53 3.11 1.34
N SER A 66 -25.75 3.34 1.83
CA SER A 66 -26.03 4.30 2.88
C SER A 66 -26.63 3.58 4.08
N VAL A 67 -26.23 3.98 5.28
CA VAL A 67 -26.71 3.40 6.54
C VAL A 67 -27.22 4.53 7.44
N LYS A 68 -28.36 4.31 8.09
CA LYS A 68 -28.91 5.32 9.00
C LYS A 68 -28.10 5.33 10.29
N ALA A 69 -27.62 6.51 10.70
CA ALA A 69 -26.83 6.67 11.91
C ALA A 69 -27.26 7.92 12.69
N LYS A 70 -27.00 7.89 14.01
CA LYS A 70 -27.06 9.06 14.88
C LYS A 70 -25.64 9.35 15.35
N LEU A 71 -25.13 10.51 14.99
CA LEU A 71 -23.77 10.94 15.29
C LEU A 71 -23.81 12.21 16.14
N GLY A 72 -22.68 12.51 16.75
CA GLY A 72 -22.46 13.78 17.42
C GLY A 72 -20.98 13.99 17.73
N PRO A 73 -20.66 15.12 18.36
CA PRO A 73 -19.29 15.44 18.74
C PRO A 73 -18.71 14.40 19.69
N GLN A 74 -17.50 13.96 19.39
CA GLN A 74 -16.65 13.14 20.23
C GLN A 74 -15.28 13.80 20.34
N TYR A 75 -14.56 13.53 21.44
CA TYR A 75 -13.26 14.16 21.71
C TYR A 75 -12.24 13.10 22.06
N ALA A 76 -11.05 13.23 21.48
CA ALA A 76 -9.98 12.29 21.72
C ALA A 76 -9.61 12.27 23.21
N SER A 77 -9.31 11.07 23.72
CA SER A 77 -8.75 10.87 25.05
C SER A 77 -7.52 11.75 25.26
N LYS A 78 -7.41 12.35 26.45
CA LYS A 78 -6.20 13.11 26.84
C LYS A 78 -5.04 12.19 27.26
N ASN A 79 -5.31 10.91 27.50
CA ASN A 79 -4.30 9.96 27.97
C ASN A 79 -3.61 9.26 26.79
N ALA A 80 -2.53 9.87 26.29
CA ALA A 80 -1.69 9.34 25.21
C ALA A 80 -2.49 8.76 24.02
N PRO A 81 -3.32 9.57 23.31
CA PRO A 81 -4.25 9.07 22.29
C PRO A 81 -3.59 8.38 21.10
N ALA A 82 -2.33 8.67 20.80
CA ALA A 82 -1.56 7.92 19.81
C ALA A 82 -1.35 6.45 20.22
N VAL A 83 -1.15 6.18 21.51
CA VAL A 83 -0.83 4.85 22.07
C VAL A 83 -2.10 4.11 22.48
N ASN A 84 -3.02 4.80 23.16
CA ASN A 84 -4.22 4.21 23.76
C ASN A 84 -5.47 4.34 22.88
N GLY A 85 -5.35 5.02 21.73
CA GLY A 85 -6.48 5.35 20.88
C GLY A 85 -7.29 6.55 21.39
N TYR A 86 -8.23 6.99 20.56
CA TYR A 86 -9.02 8.20 20.83
C TYR A 86 -10.14 7.98 21.84
N GLY A 87 -10.53 6.74 22.12
CA GLY A 87 -11.55 6.42 23.15
C GLY A 87 -12.97 6.87 22.80
N TYR A 88 -13.26 7.09 21.51
CA TYR A 88 -14.61 7.36 21.04
C TYR A 88 -15.55 6.21 21.38
N LYS A 89 -16.81 6.55 21.65
CA LYS A 89 -17.89 5.58 21.79
C LYS A 89 -18.29 5.06 20.42
N VAL A 90 -18.77 3.81 20.40
CA VAL A 90 -19.36 3.20 19.20
C VAL A 90 -20.52 4.07 18.73
N SER A 91 -20.40 4.60 17.51
CA SER A 91 -21.47 5.36 16.88
C SER A 91 -22.49 4.44 16.21
N TYR A 92 -22.01 3.34 15.64
CA TYR A 92 -22.82 2.34 14.95
C TYR A 92 -22.08 0.99 14.86
N SER A 93 -22.83 -0.11 14.86
CA SER A 93 -22.30 -1.46 14.61
C SER A 93 -22.84 -1.96 13.27
N TYR A 94 -21.96 -2.23 12.32
CA TYR A 94 -22.30 -2.62 10.97
C TYR A 94 -22.05 -4.12 10.75
N SER A 95 -23.08 -4.85 10.34
CA SER A 95 -22.93 -6.24 9.91
C SER A 95 -22.52 -6.28 8.44
N ILE A 96 -21.35 -6.87 8.15
CA ILE A 96 -20.81 -6.94 6.79
C ILE A 96 -21.65 -7.93 5.96
N PRO A 97 -22.40 -7.47 4.95
CA PRO A 97 -23.29 -8.35 4.20
C PRO A 97 -22.50 -9.20 3.20
N ASN A 98 -23.00 -10.40 2.90
CA ASN A 98 -22.41 -11.30 1.89
C ASN A 98 -22.31 -10.67 0.49
N SER A 99 -23.14 -9.65 0.20
CA SER A 99 -23.14 -8.94 -1.08
C SER A 99 -22.03 -7.90 -1.19
N LEU A 100 -21.33 -7.56 -0.10
CA LEU A 100 -20.23 -6.61 -0.15
C LEU A 100 -18.97 -7.37 -0.59
N ALA A 101 -18.52 -7.08 -1.80
CA ALA A 101 -17.34 -7.70 -2.39
C ALA A 101 -16.07 -7.37 -1.59
N SER A 102 -14.99 -8.11 -1.86
CA SER A 102 -13.70 -7.70 -1.31
C SER A 102 -13.26 -6.37 -1.92
N GLY A 103 -12.71 -5.49 -1.10
CA GLY A 103 -12.37 -4.12 -1.52
C GLY A 103 -11.87 -3.27 -0.37
N VAL A 104 -11.38 -2.09 -0.73
CA VAL A 104 -11.07 -1.01 0.22
C VAL A 104 -12.21 0.00 0.18
N TYR A 105 -12.77 0.27 1.36
CA TYR A 105 -13.97 1.07 1.54
C TYR A 105 -13.75 2.16 2.58
N PHE A 106 -14.62 3.17 2.57
CA PHE A 106 -14.56 4.29 3.49
C PHE A 106 -15.94 4.62 4.02
N TRP A 107 -16.05 4.90 5.32
CA TRP A 107 -17.22 5.59 5.87
C TRP A 107 -17.09 7.10 5.60
N ASN A 108 -18.10 7.67 4.94
CA ASN A 108 -18.19 9.05 4.48
C ASN A 108 -16.90 9.53 3.82
N ASP A 109 -16.29 8.66 3.02
CA ASP A 109 -15.09 9.00 2.25
C ASP A 109 -13.86 9.37 3.13
N GLN A 110 -13.91 9.08 4.43
CA GLN A 110 -12.86 9.44 5.40
C GLN A 110 -12.32 8.25 6.20
N VAL A 111 -13.18 7.40 6.76
CA VAL A 111 -12.74 6.34 7.69
C VAL A 111 -12.52 5.02 6.95
N PRO A 112 -11.27 4.57 6.77
CA PRO A 112 -10.97 3.40 5.94
C PRO A 112 -11.35 2.08 6.63
N PHE A 113 -11.76 1.10 5.83
CA PHE A 113 -11.77 -0.30 6.21
C PHE A 113 -11.64 -1.19 4.97
N ILE A 114 -11.26 -2.44 5.20
CA ILE A 114 -11.00 -3.44 4.17
C ILE A 114 -12.00 -4.57 4.37
N VAL A 115 -12.68 -4.93 3.29
CA VAL A 115 -13.46 -6.18 3.25
C VAL A 115 -12.60 -7.20 2.53
N ARG A 116 -12.20 -8.26 3.24
CA ARG A 116 -11.47 -9.39 2.65
C ARG A 116 -12.41 -10.49 2.20
N SER A 117 -12.02 -11.23 1.17
CA SER A 117 -12.82 -12.36 0.70
C SER A 117 -12.74 -13.57 1.65
N ILE A 118 -13.86 -14.28 1.79
CA ILE A 118 -13.89 -15.61 2.42
C ILE A 118 -13.61 -16.74 1.43
N ALA A 119 -13.73 -16.45 0.13
CA ALA A 119 -13.43 -17.38 -0.94
C ALA A 119 -11.99 -17.15 -1.43
N ALA A 120 -11.36 -18.22 -1.94
CA ALA A 120 -10.05 -18.10 -2.59
C ALA A 120 -10.13 -17.13 -3.78
N LYS A 121 -9.08 -16.31 -3.96
CA LYS A 121 -8.93 -15.38 -5.06
C LYS A 121 -7.56 -15.58 -5.71
N ASP A 122 -7.51 -15.50 -7.05
CA ASP A 122 -6.26 -15.63 -7.80
C ASP A 122 -5.24 -14.55 -7.45
N VAL A 123 -5.70 -13.32 -7.22
CA VAL A 123 -4.85 -12.18 -6.85
C VAL A 123 -5.24 -11.69 -5.46
N VAL A 124 -4.25 -11.51 -4.58
CA VAL A 124 -4.43 -10.91 -3.25
C VAL A 124 -3.55 -9.66 -3.16
N VAL A 125 -4.16 -8.51 -2.92
CA VAL A 125 -3.47 -7.23 -2.71
C VAL A 125 -3.35 -6.97 -1.21
N VAL A 126 -2.13 -6.74 -0.75
CA VAL A 126 -1.85 -6.33 0.64
C VAL A 126 -1.89 -4.82 0.71
N VAL A 127 -2.74 -4.30 1.59
CA VAL A 127 -2.81 -2.88 1.92
C VAL A 127 -1.86 -2.59 3.07
N ASP A 128 -0.99 -1.59 2.90
CA ASP A 128 0.09 -1.19 3.81
C ASP A 128 -0.42 -0.47 5.08
N THR A 129 -1.44 -1.04 5.73
CA THR A 129 -2.11 -0.50 6.92
C THR A 129 -1.16 -0.29 8.09
N ASN A 130 -0.12 -1.12 8.23
CA ASN A 130 0.90 -0.92 9.25
C ASN A 130 1.66 0.37 9.02
N THR A 131 2.08 0.65 7.79
CA THR A 131 2.81 1.88 7.43
C THR A 131 1.92 3.11 7.61
N ILE A 132 0.67 3.05 7.12
CA ILE A 132 -0.29 4.14 7.28
C ILE A 132 -0.48 4.49 8.76
N ASN A 133 -0.59 3.48 9.64
CA ASN A 133 -0.65 3.73 11.08
C ASN A 133 0.68 4.21 11.66
N ALA A 134 1.81 3.61 11.28
CA ALA A 134 3.13 3.97 11.79
C ALA A 134 3.50 5.44 11.56
N TYR A 135 3.05 6.03 10.46
CA TYR A 135 3.28 7.43 10.09
C TYR A 135 2.18 8.40 10.56
N SER A 136 1.01 7.90 11.01
CA SER A 136 -0.09 8.78 11.42
C SER A 136 0.29 9.61 12.65
N CYS A 137 0.09 10.94 12.54
CA CYS A 137 0.23 11.89 13.65
C CYS A 137 -1.04 12.07 14.49
N SER A 138 -2.11 11.31 14.21
CA SER A 138 -3.34 11.36 15.00
C SER A 138 -3.07 11.04 16.47
N GLY A 139 -3.40 11.97 17.37
CA GLY A 139 -3.11 11.83 18.79
C GLY A 139 -1.71 12.29 19.21
N GLY A 140 -1.02 13.05 18.35
CA GLY A 140 0.19 13.82 18.67
C GLY A 140 1.50 13.16 18.27
N ASN A 141 1.57 11.82 18.31
CA ASN A 141 2.81 11.07 18.06
C ASN A 141 2.61 9.96 17.00
N SER A 142 3.70 9.63 16.33
CA SER A 142 3.82 8.49 15.41
C SER A 142 4.93 7.55 15.90
N LEU A 143 5.30 6.54 15.10
CA LEU A 143 6.49 5.75 15.38
C LEU A 143 7.80 6.49 15.02
N TYR A 144 7.75 7.67 14.40
CA TYR A 144 8.94 8.49 14.10
C TYR A 144 9.11 9.65 15.08
N ASP A 145 10.36 9.95 15.45
CA ASP A 145 10.77 11.00 16.38
C ASP A 145 10.88 12.39 15.74
N ARG A 146 10.45 12.59 14.49
CA ARG A 146 10.61 13.86 13.74
C ARG A 146 9.52 14.20 12.74
N ILE A 147 8.39 13.49 12.79
CA ILE A 147 7.30 13.67 11.83
C ILE A 147 6.12 14.43 12.46
N CYS A 148 5.93 14.28 13.78
CA CYS A 148 4.81 14.87 14.50
C CYS A 148 5.29 15.87 15.56
N GLY A 149 4.36 16.68 16.09
CA GLY A 149 4.66 17.90 16.84
C GLY A 149 5.65 17.77 18.00
N ASP A 150 5.60 16.67 18.77
CA ASP A 150 6.44 16.53 19.96
C ASP A 150 7.84 15.96 19.68
N ASN A 151 8.16 15.57 18.42
CA ASN A 151 9.43 14.96 18.03
C ASN A 151 9.87 13.77 18.93
N ILE A 152 8.90 12.97 19.39
CA ILE A 152 9.14 11.78 20.21
C ILE A 152 8.48 10.58 19.53
N SER A 153 9.24 9.51 19.31
CA SER A 153 8.68 8.23 18.87
C SER A 153 7.84 7.62 19.98
N ALA A 154 6.61 7.20 19.67
CA ALA A 154 5.73 6.56 20.63
C ALA A 154 6.17 5.13 20.99
N GLY A 155 6.96 4.46 20.14
CA GLY A 155 7.30 3.02 20.25
C GLY A 155 6.12 2.06 20.05
N VAL A 156 4.90 2.52 20.33
CA VAL A 156 3.62 1.83 20.20
C VAL A 156 2.58 2.82 19.68
N VAL A 157 1.78 2.42 18.71
CA VAL A 157 0.65 3.22 18.20
C VAL A 157 -0.62 2.39 18.08
N SER A 158 -1.77 2.96 18.39
CA SER A 158 -3.07 2.29 18.28
C SER A 158 -3.63 2.36 16.86
N PHE A 159 -4.35 1.32 16.43
CA PHE A 159 -5.25 1.39 15.28
C PHE A 159 -6.62 2.00 15.63
N MET A 160 -6.91 2.21 16.92
CA MET A 160 -8.15 2.84 17.42
C MET A 160 -8.08 4.37 17.39
N ARG A 161 -7.60 4.92 16.26
CA ARG A 161 -7.44 6.35 16.00
C ARG A 161 -7.56 6.64 14.50
N PRO A 162 -7.83 7.88 14.07
CA PRO A 162 -7.91 8.24 12.66
C PRO A 162 -6.63 7.90 11.88
N LEU A 163 -6.80 7.50 10.62
CA LEU A 163 -5.71 7.16 9.70
C LEU A 163 -5.79 8.03 8.46
N ASP A 164 -4.66 8.63 8.06
CA ASP A 164 -4.54 9.41 6.82
C ASP A 164 -4.32 8.48 5.62
N PHE A 165 -5.36 7.72 5.27
CA PHE A 165 -5.25 6.68 4.26
C PHE A 165 -5.13 7.24 2.83
N LYS A 166 -5.85 8.31 2.51
CA LYS A 166 -5.91 8.84 1.14
C LYS A 166 -4.65 9.56 0.69
N SER A 167 -3.85 10.02 1.65
CA SER A 167 -2.53 10.60 1.40
C SER A 167 -1.43 9.54 1.32
N SER A 168 -1.76 8.26 1.54
CA SER A 168 -0.79 7.16 1.46
C SER A 168 -0.32 6.89 0.02
N LEU A 169 0.87 6.32 -0.10
CA LEU A 169 1.49 5.99 -1.38
C LEU A 169 0.80 4.80 -2.09
N ILE A 170 0.03 3.97 -1.37
CA ILE A 170 -0.75 2.89 -1.99
C ILE A 170 -2.04 3.40 -2.66
N TYR A 171 -2.60 4.53 -2.21
CA TYR A 171 -3.92 4.99 -2.66
C TYR A 171 -4.04 5.17 -4.19
N PRO A 172 -3.05 5.75 -4.90
CA PRO A 172 -3.03 5.79 -6.36
C PRO A 172 -3.06 4.39 -7.01
N PHE A 173 -2.34 3.42 -6.45
CA PHE A 173 -2.33 2.03 -6.93
C PHE A 173 -3.69 1.37 -6.75
N LEU A 174 -4.35 1.56 -5.60
CA LEU A 174 -5.67 0.99 -5.35
C LEU A 174 -6.74 1.57 -6.30
N LYS A 175 -6.67 2.87 -6.61
CA LYS A 175 -7.53 3.48 -7.63
C LYS A 175 -7.30 2.88 -9.02
N TRP A 176 -6.03 2.70 -9.40
CA TRP A 176 -5.69 2.04 -10.67
C TRP A 176 -6.20 0.60 -10.72
N MET A 177 -5.95 -0.15 -9.64
CA MET A 177 -6.42 -1.53 -9.48
C MET A 177 -7.94 -1.59 -9.61
N LYS A 178 -8.68 -0.63 -9.03
CA LYS A 178 -10.15 -0.57 -9.17
C LYS A 178 -10.60 -0.40 -10.62
N ILE A 179 -9.89 0.40 -11.42
CA ILE A 179 -10.18 0.62 -12.85
C ILE A 179 -9.97 -0.67 -13.66
N HIS A 180 -8.92 -1.43 -13.36
CA HIS A 180 -8.54 -2.65 -14.09
C HIS A 180 -9.04 -3.95 -13.42
N GLU A 181 -9.85 -3.86 -12.37
CA GLU A 181 -10.26 -5.00 -11.56
C GLU A 181 -11.02 -6.05 -12.38
N THR A 182 -11.87 -5.63 -13.31
CA THR A 182 -12.62 -6.54 -14.19
C THR A 182 -11.70 -7.27 -15.18
N GLU A 183 -10.67 -6.60 -15.69
CA GLU A 183 -9.66 -7.16 -16.60
C GLU A 183 -8.71 -8.12 -15.87
N ILE A 184 -8.34 -7.79 -14.64
CA ILE A 184 -7.50 -8.64 -13.78
C ILE A 184 -8.31 -9.81 -13.19
N GLY A 185 -9.60 -9.63 -12.93
CA GLY A 185 -10.54 -10.67 -12.54
C GLY A 185 -10.60 -10.87 -11.02
N SER A 186 -10.24 -12.07 -10.55
CA SER A 186 -10.48 -12.50 -9.17
C SER A 186 -9.51 -11.88 -8.17
N VAL A 187 -9.84 -10.71 -7.62
CA VAL A 187 -9.02 -9.96 -6.65
C VAL A 187 -9.60 -10.02 -5.23
N SER A 188 -8.74 -10.15 -4.21
CA SER A 188 -9.02 -9.86 -2.80
C SER A 188 -8.09 -8.76 -2.29
N TYR A 189 -8.53 -8.02 -1.29
CA TYR A 189 -7.72 -7.06 -0.55
C TYR A 189 -7.64 -7.51 0.91
N ILE A 190 -6.46 -7.38 1.53
CA ILE A 190 -6.22 -7.74 2.92
C ILE A 190 -5.36 -6.66 3.60
N ALA A 191 -5.45 -6.53 4.92
CA ALA A 191 -4.51 -5.71 5.70
C ALA A 191 -3.18 -6.45 5.90
N ASP A 192 -2.11 -5.73 6.23
CA ASP A 192 -0.82 -6.34 6.59
C ASP A 192 -0.98 -7.41 7.70
N SER A 193 -1.84 -7.14 8.70
CA SER A 193 -2.08 -8.07 9.82
C SER A 193 -2.68 -9.41 9.39
N ASP A 194 -3.41 -9.44 8.28
CA ASP A 194 -3.97 -10.69 7.75
C ASP A 194 -2.87 -11.62 7.19
N LEU A 195 -1.68 -11.09 6.85
CA LEU A 195 -0.54 -11.90 6.41
C LEU A 195 0.00 -12.82 7.50
N ASP A 196 -0.31 -12.58 8.78
CA ASP A 196 0.07 -13.47 9.88
C ASP A 196 -0.65 -14.83 9.78
N GLU A 197 -1.79 -14.88 9.08
CA GLU A 197 -2.55 -16.08 8.81
C GLU A 197 -2.27 -16.61 7.39
N TYR A 198 -1.40 -17.63 7.26
CA TYR A 198 -1.02 -18.20 5.96
C TYR A 198 -2.21 -18.62 5.08
N GLU A 199 -3.30 -19.05 5.70
CA GLU A 199 -4.55 -19.43 5.03
C GLU A 199 -5.14 -18.30 4.17
N ARG A 200 -4.83 -17.03 4.48
CA ARG A 200 -5.30 -15.85 3.74
C ARG A 200 -4.66 -15.71 2.37
N ILE A 201 -3.46 -16.26 2.18
CA ILE A 201 -2.68 -16.12 0.94
C ILE A 201 -2.40 -17.44 0.24
N ARG A 202 -2.49 -18.58 0.92
CA ARG A 202 -2.01 -19.87 0.38
C ARG A 202 -2.63 -20.31 -0.95
N SER A 203 -3.87 -19.89 -1.21
CA SER A 203 -4.62 -20.26 -2.41
C SER A 203 -4.52 -19.23 -3.53
N ALA A 204 -3.84 -18.10 -3.29
CA ALA A 204 -3.60 -17.11 -4.31
C ALA A 204 -2.57 -17.62 -5.32
N LYS A 205 -2.69 -17.18 -6.57
CA LYS A 205 -1.64 -17.35 -7.58
C LYS A 205 -0.63 -16.21 -7.50
N LEU A 206 -1.12 -15.02 -7.17
CA LEU A 206 -0.33 -13.79 -7.10
C LEU A 206 -0.63 -13.01 -5.82
N LEU A 207 0.42 -12.71 -5.06
CA LEU A 207 0.40 -11.73 -3.97
C LEU A 207 0.96 -10.40 -4.48
N VAL A 208 0.23 -9.31 -4.30
CA VAL A 208 0.62 -7.96 -4.73
C VAL A 208 0.92 -7.12 -3.50
N ILE A 209 2.13 -6.58 -3.43
CA ILE A 209 2.57 -5.61 -2.43
C ILE A 209 2.73 -4.27 -3.15
N ALA A 210 2.07 -3.21 -2.69
CA ALA A 210 2.09 -1.91 -3.38
C ALA A 210 2.20 -0.76 -2.38
N GLY A 211 2.60 0.42 -2.86
CA GLY A 211 2.71 1.61 -2.02
C GLY A 211 4.00 1.62 -1.22
N HIS A 212 3.92 1.68 0.12
CA HIS A 212 5.08 1.79 1.00
C HIS A 212 4.99 0.75 2.12
N SER A 213 5.25 -0.52 1.81
CA SER A 213 5.08 -1.63 2.76
C SER A 213 6.30 -1.80 3.69
N GLU A 214 6.59 -0.77 4.50
CA GLU A 214 7.79 -0.67 5.35
C GLU A 214 7.76 -1.57 6.60
N TYR A 215 6.57 -1.78 7.20
CA TYR A 215 6.42 -2.40 8.53
C TYR A 215 5.82 -3.81 8.45
N TRP A 216 6.62 -4.82 8.77
CA TRP A 216 6.23 -6.23 8.65
C TRP A 216 6.41 -7.01 9.94
N SER A 217 5.42 -7.84 10.28
CA SER A 217 5.57 -8.79 11.38
C SER A 217 6.53 -9.92 10.95
N ARG A 218 7.11 -10.61 11.94
CA ARG A 218 7.89 -11.82 11.66
C ARG A 218 7.05 -12.91 10.97
N GLN A 219 5.81 -13.10 11.41
CA GLN A 219 4.96 -14.16 10.88
C GLN A 219 4.56 -13.87 9.43
N ALA A 220 4.27 -12.61 9.09
CA ALA A 220 4.04 -12.17 7.72
C ALA A 220 5.26 -12.44 6.81
N ARG A 221 6.48 -12.16 7.29
CA ARG A 221 7.72 -12.47 6.56
C ARG A 221 7.86 -13.97 6.27
N ILE A 222 7.63 -14.81 7.28
CA ILE A 222 7.67 -16.27 7.14
C ILE A 222 6.61 -16.75 6.15
N ASN A 223 5.38 -16.24 6.25
CA ASN A 223 4.27 -16.64 5.40
C ASN A 223 4.47 -16.20 3.94
N PHE A 224 5.04 -15.02 3.70
CA PHE A 224 5.44 -14.57 2.36
C PHE A 224 6.46 -15.52 1.73
N ASP A 225 7.55 -15.82 2.47
CA ASP A 225 8.60 -16.71 1.98
C ASP A 225 8.06 -18.14 1.74
N LYS A 226 7.17 -18.63 2.61
CA LYS A 226 6.48 -19.91 2.45
C LYS A 226 5.57 -19.92 1.22
N PHE A 227 4.81 -18.85 0.99
CA PHE A 227 3.94 -18.70 -0.18
C PHE A 227 4.73 -18.76 -1.49
N VAL A 228 5.82 -17.99 -1.59
CA VAL A 228 6.70 -18.02 -2.76
C VAL A 228 7.36 -19.39 -2.95
N SER A 229 7.83 -20.00 -1.85
CA SER A 229 8.45 -21.32 -1.90
C SER A 229 7.48 -22.44 -2.32
N ALA A 230 6.18 -22.25 -2.09
CA ALA A 230 5.11 -23.16 -2.50
C ALA A 230 4.64 -22.96 -3.95
N GLY A 231 5.27 -22.07 -4.72
CA GLY A 231 4.94 -21.80 -6.11
C GLY A 231 4.08 -20.55 -6.35
N GLY A 232 3.69 -19.84 -5.29
CA GLY A 232 2.94 -18.58 -5.41
C GLY A 232 3.82 -17.44 -5.96
N ASN A 233 3.30 -16.64 -6.87
CA ASN A 233 4.02 -15.50 -7.45
C ASN A 233 3.82 -14.24 -6.61
N ALA A 234 4.81 -13.34 -6.58
CA ALA A 234 4.69 -12.05 -5.91
C ALA A 234 5.03 -10.89 -6.86
N ALA A 235 4.26 -9.81 -6.80
CA ALA A 235 4.55 -8.56 -7.48
C ALA A 235 4.68 -7.43 -6.47
N VAL A 236 5.88 -6.88 -6.34
CA VAL A 236 6.21 -5.79 -5.42
C VAL A 236 6.29 -4.47 -6.20
N PHE A 237 5.18 -3.73 -6.20
CA PHE A 237 5.06 -2.36 -6.70
C PHE A 237 5.23 -1.35 -5.56
N SER A 238 6.22 -1.60 -4.71
CA SER A 238 6.51 -0.86 -3.49
C SER A 238 8.02 -0.70 -3.32
N GLY A 239 8.44 0.15 -2.39
CA GLY A 239 9.84 0.44 -2.06
C GLY A 239 9.98 0.68 -0.56
N ASN A 240 11.21 0.64 -0.07
CA ASN A 240 11.51 0.59 1.36
C ASN A 240 10.71 -0.52 2.05
N ASN A 241 10.65 -1.66 1.36
CA ASN A 241 9.87 -2.81 1.77
C ASN A 241 10.51 -3.50 2.97
N MET A 242 9.69 -3.99 3.89
CA MET A 242 10.14 -4.87 4.97
C MET A 242 11.38 -4.29 5.68
N TRP A 243 11.34 -3.02 6.05
CA TRP A 243 12.47 -2.36 6.71
C TRP A 243 12.42 -2.54 8.23
N TRP A 244 11.24 -2.30 8.80
CA TRP A 244 11.00 -2.40 10.24
C TRP A 244 10.24 -3.67 10.63
N PRO A 245 10.70 -4.40 11.65
CA PRO A 245 9.92 -5.44 12.32
C PRO A 245 8.83 -4.80 13.15
N VAL A 246 7.64 -5.40 13.15
CA VAL A 246 6.56 -5.02 14.06
C VAL A 246 6.02 -6.20 14.86
N ARG A 247 5.40 -5.88 15.99
CA ARG A 247 4.55 -6.80 16.75
C ARG A 247 3.16 -6.20 16.91
N TYR A 248 2.15 -7.06 16.95
CA TYR A 248 0.78 -6.66 17.28
C TYR A 248 0.54 -6.84 18.78
N GLY A 249 0.08 -5.78 19.45
CA GLY A 249 -0.34 -5.82 20.84
C GLY A 249 -1.81 -6.25 21.00
N LYS A 250 -2.22 -6.60 22.23
CA LYS A 250 -3.57 -7.12 22.52
C LYS A 250 -4.69 -6.08 22.30
N ASP A 251 -4.37 -4.79 22.38
CA ASP A 251 -5.33 -3.68 22.34
C ASP A 251 -5.37 -2.99 20.96
N ASN A 252 -5.27 -3.76 19.88
CA ASN A 252 -5.18 -3.24 18.50
C ASN A 252 -4.04 -2.22 18.34
N THR A 253 -2.85 -2.53 18.87
CA THR A 253 -1.67 -1.67 18.76
C THR A 253 -0.60 -2.29 17.86
N LEU A 254 0.13 -1.41 17.19
CA LEU A 254 1.34 -1.71 16.42
C LEU A 254 2.56 -1.29 17.23
N ILE A 255 3.46 -2.22 17.48
CA ILE A 255 4.65 -2.03 18.32
C ILE A 255 5.91 -2.04 17.44
N CYS A 256 6.67 -0.95 17.48
CA CYS A 256 7.97 -0.83 16.82
C CYS A 256 8.85 0.15 17.60
N TYR A 257 9.86 -0.38 18.30
CA TYR A 257 10.70 0.45 19.16
C TYR A 257 11.76 1.24 18.38
N LYS A 258 12.15 0.82 17.18
CA LYS A 258 13.08 1.55 16.29
C LYS A 258 14.40 1.92 16.97
N THR A 259 14.54 3.16 17.45
CA THR A 259 15.73 3.65 18.15
C THR A 259 15.62 3.51 19.68
N LEU A 260 14.44 3.18 20.20
CA LEU A 260 14.17 2.95 21.61
C LEU A 260 14.63 1.54 22.04
N THR A 261 14.80 1.35 23.34
CA THR A 261 15.04 0.03 23.93
C THR A 261 13.79 -0.83 23.80
N ASP A 262 13.89 -1.95 23.09
CA ASP A 262 12.82 -2.95 23.02
C ASP A 262 12.89 -3.91 24.24
N PRO A 263 11.84 -4.04 25.06
CA PRO A 263 11.79 -4.97 26.20
C PRO A 263 11.66 -6.45 25.82
N GLU A 264 11.45 -6.80 24.54
CA GLU A 264 11.36 -8.19 24.08
C GLU A 264 12.62 -8.99 24.43
N ALA A 265 12.46 -10.15 25.07
CA ALA A 265 13.62 -10.96 25.46
C ALA A 265 14.21 -11.73 24.27
N ASN A 266 13.37 -12.20 23.33
CA ASN A 266 13.83 -12.96 22.19
C ASN A 266 14.44 -12.03 21.11
N PRO A 267 15.74 -12.15 20.79
CA PRO A 267 16.40 -11.28 19.81
C PRO A 267 15.76 -11.34 18.42
N LEU A 268 15.15 -12.46 18.02
CA LEU A 268 14.51 -12.62 16.71
C LEU A 268 13.17 -11.88 16.58
N ASN A 269 12.62 -11.41 17.69
CA ASN A 269 11.35 -10.70 17.78
C ASN A 269 11.53 -9.20 18.12
N LYS A 270 12.78 -8.73 18.20
CA LYS A 270 13.10 -7.32 18.42
C LYS A 270 12.58 -6.45 17.28
N THR A 271 12.04 -5.29 17.61
CA THR A 271 11.54 -4.26 16.68
C THR A 271 12.38 -2.98 16.70
N ASN A 272 13.53 -3.01 17.37
CA ASN A 272 14.55 -1.96 17.35
C ASN A 272 15.80 -2.36 16.51
N LEU A 273 15.61 -3.31 15.61
CA LEU A 273 16.60 -3.76 14.62
C LEU A 273 15.97 -3.71 13.23
N TYR A 274 16.78 -3.60 12.18
CA TYR A 274 16.29 -3.66 10.80
C TYR A 274 16.23 -5.10 10.30
N TRP A 275 15.21 -5.43 9.49
CA TRP A 275 15.19 -6.70 8.74
C TRP A 275 16.41 -6.86 7.83
N VAL A 276 16.84 -5.76 7.18
CA VAL A 276 17.97 -5.75 6.24
C VAL A 276 19.32 -6.06 6.89
N SER A 277 19.42 -5.96 8.22
CA SER A 277 20.65 -6.28 8.96
C SER A 277 20.97 -7.79 8.96
N GLY A 278 19.99 -8.64 8.67
CA GLY A 278 20.10 -10.09 8.80
C GLY A 278 20.10 -10.62 10.24
N ALA A 279 20.23 -9.77 11.25
CA ALA A 279 20.27 -10.15 12.67
C ALA A 279 18.99 -10.88 13.15
N LEU A 280 17.88 -10.67 12.44
CA LEU A 280 16.59 -11.29 12.72
C LEU A 280 16.38 -12.61 11.96
N GLY A 281 17.38 -13.08 11.19
CA GLY A 281 17.34 -14.35 10.47
C GLY A 281 16.40 -14.39 9.25
N LEU A 282 15.90 -13.23 8.80
CA LEU A 282 15.04 -13.09 7.62
C LEU A 282 15.47 -11.84 6.82
N PRO A 283 16.66 -11.84 6.19
CA PRO A 283 17.14 -10.69 5.43
C PRO A 283 16.25 -10.41 4.20
N THR A 284 15.82 -9.17 4.03
CA THR A 284 14.88 -8.74 2.98
C THR A 284 15.41 -9.03 1.57
N ILE A 285 16.72 -8.86 1.36
CA ILE A 285 17.37 -9.12 0.07
C ILE A 285 17.17 -10.56 -0.45
N LEU A 286 17.08 -11.56 0.43
CA LEU A 286 16.82 -12.95 0.02
C LEU A 286 15.34 -13.19 -0.29
N SER A 287 14.45 -12.32 0.20
CA SER A 287 13.01 -12.43 -0.04
C SER A 287 12.61 -11.80 -1.38
N VAL A 288 13.09 -10.57 -1.62
CA VAL A 288 12.60 -9.70 -2.71
C VAL A 288 13.72 -9.04 -3.53
N GLY A 289 14.98 -9.40 -3.31
CA GLY A 289 16.12 -9.06 -4.16
C GLY A 289 16.58 -7.60 -4.16
N ALA A 290 15.82 -6.68 -3.58
CA ALA A 290 16.18 -5.28 -3.44
C ALA A 290 15.73 -4.75 -2.07
N GLU A 291 16.46 -3.77 -1.54
CA GLU A 291 16.15 -3.11 -0.26
C GLU A 291 16.69 -1.67 -0.21
N TYR A 292 16.09 -0.84 0.65
CA TYR A 292 16.32 0.60 0.68
C TYR A 292 17.77 1.01 0.91
N GLN A 293 18.49 0.32 1.81
CA GLN A 293 19.89 0.63 2.14
C GLN A 293 20.83 0.53 0.94
N ARG A 294 20.45 -0.22 -0.09
CA ARG A 294 21.23 -0.43 -1.33
C ARG A 294 20.75 0.43 -2.48
N GLY A 295 19.61 1.09 -2.35
CA GLY A 295 19.07 2.05 -3.30
C GLY A 295 19.21 3.46 -2.76
N GLY A 296 18.13 4.01 -2.22
CA GLY A 296 18.08 5.33 -1.59
C GLY A 296 17.08 6.23 -2.29
N MET A 297 17.50 7.44 -2.62
CA MET A 297 16.68 8.46 -3.27
C MET A 297 17.24 8.81 -4.65
N VAL A 298 16.42 9.43 -5.49
CA VAL A 298 16.85 9.94 -6.79
C VAL A 298 17.45 11.33 -6.65
N ASP A 299 18.66 11.52 -7.15
CA ASP A 299 19.25 12.85 -7.37
C ASP A 299 18.86 13.37 -8.75
N SER A 300 18.10 14.46 -8.79
CA SER A 300 17.66 15.09 -10.04
C SER A 300 18.81 15.49 -10.96
N LYS A 301 20.03 15.71 -10.43
CA LYS A 301 21.22 16.05 -11.23
C LYS A 301 21.96 14.84 -11.79
N LYS A 302 21.79 13.65 -11.20
CA LYS A 302 22.53 12.43 -11.60
C LYS A 302 21.65 11.32 -12.18
N SER A 303 20.35 11.39 -11.94
CA SER A 303 19.41 10.40 -12.45
C SER A 303 19.14 10.58 -13.94
N PHE A 304 18.59 9.54 -14.57
CA PHE A 304 18.18 9.62 -15.97
C PHE A 304 16.83 10.33 -16.17
N GLY A 305 16.15 10.76 -15.08
CA GLY A 305 14.75 11.20 -15.13
C GLY A 305 13.74 10.04 -15.31
N GLY A 306 14.18 8.80 -15.08
CA GLY A 306 13.38 7.60 -15.33
C GLY A 306 14.20 6.32 -15.33
N TYR A 307 13.57 5.22 -15.76
CA TYR A 307 14.24 3.93 -15.92
C TYR A 307 14.74 3.77 -17.34
N LYS A 308 16.00 3.35 -17.49
CA LYS A 308 16.50 2.81 -18.76
C LYS A 308 15.92 1.41 -18.93
N ALA A 309 15.15 1.18 -20.00
CA ALA A 309 14.46 -0.07 -20.25
C ALA A 309 15.45 -1.19 -20.65
N LEU A 310 15.17 -2.41 -20.20
CA LEU A 310 15.93 -3.63 -20.51
C LEU A 310 14.96 -4.76 -20.82
N ALA A 311 15.40 -5.74 -21.63
CA ALA A 311 14.58 -6.90 -22.00
C ALA A 311 13.20 -6.51 -22.54
N THR A 312 13.14 -5.48 -23.39
CA THR A 312 11.91 -4.91 -23.96
C THR A 312 11.13 -5.84 -24.89
N LYS A 313 11.72 -6.97 -25.28
CA LYS A 313 11.03 -8.07 -25.97
C LYS A 313 10.27 -9.02 -25.05
N SER A 314 10.35 -8.81 -23.73
CA SER A 314 9.67 -9.66 -22.75
C SER A 314 8.15 -9.42 -22.69
N ALA A 315 7.44 -10.39 -22.13
CA ALA A 315 6.00 -10.33 -21.91
C ALA A 315 5.55 -9.10 -21.11
N PHE A 316 6.41 -8.51 -20.27
CA PHE A 316 6.10 -7.31 -19.49
C PHE A 316 5.93 -6.06 -20.39
N TYR A 317 6.67 -5.99 -21.49
CA TYR A 317 6.63 -4.88 -22.43
C TYR A 317 5.68 -5.10 -23.62
N ASN A 318 4.90 -6.19 -23.62
CA ASN A 318 3.97 -6.51 -24.70
C ASN A 318 3.03 -5.34 -25.04
N GLY A 319 3.10 -4.89 -26.30
CA GLY A 319 2.30 -3.79 -26.82
C GLY A 319 2.70 -2.41 -26.29
N ILE A 320 3.90 -2.26 -25.73
CA ILE A 320 4.52 -0.97 -25.41
C ILE A 320 5.61 -0.73 -26.47
N ASP A 321 5.53 0.40 -27.18
CA ASP A 321 6.53 0.78 -28.19
C ASP A 321 7.79 1.32 -27.49
N ILE A 322 8.69 0.42 -27.11
CA ILE A 322 9.92 0.74 -26.40
C ILE A 322 11.02 -0.27 -26.74
N LYS A 323 12.27 0.20 -26.76
CA LYS A 323 13.47 -0.60 -27.04
C LYS A 323 14.45 -0.54 -25.87
N ASP A 324 15.35 -1.52 -25.81
CA ASP A 324 16.39 -1.54 -24.80
C ASP A 324 17.24 -0.25 -24.86
N GLY A 325 17.46 0.36 -23.70
CA GLY A 325 18.16 1.65 -23.57
C GLY A 325 17.27 2.90 -23.69
N ASP A 326 16.01 2.75 -24.14
CA ASP A 326 15.04 3.85 -24.12
C ASP A 326 14.73 4.24 -22.66
N LEU A 327 14.37 5.52 -22.48
CA LEU A 327 13.97 6.03 -21.18
C LEU A 327 12.47 5.84 -21.00
N ILE A 328 12.09 5.18 -19.90
CA ILE A 328 10.74 5.20 -19.35
C ILE A 328 10.71 6.36 -18.33
N PRO A 329 10.11 7.52 -18.67
CA PRO A 329 10.12 8.68 -17.78
C PRO A 329 9.40 8.36 -16.47
N PHE A 330 10.01 8.71 -15.34
CA PHE A 330 9.44 8.48 -14.02
C PHE A 330 9.36 9.81 -13.27
N ASP A 331 8.15 10.24 -12.95
CA ASP A 331 7.94 11.50 -12.26
C ASP A 331 8.19 11.31 -10.76
N VAL A 332 9.28 11.90 -10.28
CA VAL A 332 9.68 11.95 -8.86
C VAL A 332 9.15 13.21 -8.14
N GLY A 333 8.41 14.07 -8.84
CA GLY A 333 7.96 15.36 -8.35
C GLY A 333 9.08 16.41 -8.25
N THR A 334 8.70 17.65 -7.90
CA THR A 334 9.63 18.81 -7.80
C THR A 334 10.37 18.93 -6.48
N LYS A 335 10.17 18.00 -5.53
CA LYS A 335 10.93 18.00 -4.26
C LYS A 335 12.38 17.57 -4.52
N SER A 336 13.20 18.55 -4.88
CA SER A 336 14.65 18.42 -5.00
C SER A 336 15.29 18.19 -3.63
N MET A 337 16.33 17.36 -3.55
CA MET A 337 17.11 17.03 -2.35
C MET A 337 17.94 18.22 -1.79
N THR A 338 17.42 19.45 -1.83
CA THR A 338 18.09 20.62 -1.26
C THR A 338 17.53 20.91 0.13
N GLY A 339 17.77 20.03 1.11
CA GLY A 339 17.33 20.25 2.50
C GLY A 339 17.43 19.02 3.42
N LYS A 340 17.21 19.24 4.73
CA LYS A 340 17.14 18.20 5.79
C LYS A 340 15.78 17.50 5.88
N ASP A 341 14.83 17.85 5.03
CA ASP A 341 13.49 17.27 5.00
C ASP A 341 13.41 16.12 4.00
N TYR A 342 13.78 14.92 4.46
CA TYR A 342 13.70 13.67 3.70
C TYR A 342 12.27 13.09 3.63
N ASN A 343 11.30 13.69 4.33
CA ASN A 343 9.95 13.16 4.44
C ASN A 343 9.15 13.35 3.14
N GLY A 344 8.70 12.24 2.56
CA GLY A 344 7.87 12.21 1.35
C GLY A 344 8.64 12.47 0.06
N LEU A 345 9.91 12.04 0.01
CA LEU A 345 10.66 11.85 -1.24
C LEU A 345 10.43 10.44 -1.79
N PRO A 346 10.50 10.24 -3.11
CA PRO A 346 10.49 8.91 -3.69
C PRO A 346 11.67 8.07 -3.21
N GLU A 347 11.34 6.93 -2.63
CA GLU A 347 12.30 5.95 -2.13
C GLU A 347 12.43 4.82 -3.14
N PHE A 348 13.66 4.38 -3.33
CA PHE A 348 14.03 3.35 -4.26
C PHE A 348 14.82 2.28 -3.54
N ASP A 349 14.42 1.03 -3.76
CA ASP A 349 15.18 -0.12 -3.31
C ASP A 349 16.29 -0.40 -4.32
N GLY A 350 17.44 -0.85 -3.84
CA GLY A 350 18.56 -1.25 -4.68
C GLY A 350 18.97 -2.69 -4.40
N THR A 351 19.73 -3.25 -5.33
CA THR A 351 20.20 -4.64 -5.24
C THR A 351 21.73 -4.70 -5.16
N VAL A 352 22.28 -5.90 -5.07
CA VAL A 352 23.72 -6.13 -5.03
C VAL A 352 24.26 -6.16 -6.46
N VAL A 353 25.13 -5.20 -6.79
CA VAL A 353 25.78 -5.09 -8.10
C VAL A 353 27.26 -5.42 -7.99
N SER A 354 27.82 -6.13 -8.97
CA SER A 354 29.26 -6.44 -9.06
C SER A 354 30.03 -5.47 -9.95
N GLY A 355 29.32 -4.63 -10.71
CA GLY A 355 29.90 -3.63 -11.60
C GLY A 355 28.88 -3.10 -12.60
N THR A 356 29.38 -2.53 -13.69
CA THR A 356 28.58 -2.09 -14.84
C THR A 356 29.11 -2.75 -16.10
N SER A 357 28.20 -3.12 -17.00
CA SER A 357 28.53 -3.60 -18.35
C SER A 357 29.06 -2.48 -19.24
N VAL A 358 29.48 -2.84 -20.45
CA VAL A 358 30.00 -1.91 -21.46
C VAL A 358 28.98 -0.85 -21.87
N ASP A 359 27.69 -1.19 -21.90
CA ASP A 359 26.59 -0.25 -22.19
C ASP A 359 26.17 0.60 -20.97
N GLY A 360 26.85 0.42 -19.83
CA GLY A 360 26.61 1.17 -18.59
C GLY A 360 25.43 0.64 -17.75
N SER A 361 24.83 -0.50 -18.11
CA SER A 361 23.82 -1.14 -17.26
C SER A 361 24.46 -1.85 -16.05
N PRO A 362 23.79 -1.88 -14.89
CA PRO A 362 24.32 -2.53 -13.69
C PRO A 362 24.31 -4.06 -13.84
N ILE A 363 25.42 -4.70 -13.47
CA ILE A 363 25.56 -6.16 -13.44
C ILE A 363 25.19 -6.65 -12.04
N ILE A 364 24.15 -7.48 -11.95
CA ILE A 364 23.68 -8.04 -10.69
C ILE A 364 24.65 -9.12 -10.19
N ASN A 365 24.96 -9.09 -8.90
CA ASN A 365 25.73 -10.12 -8.23
C ASN A 365 24.82 -11.21 -7.65
N ASN A 366 24.51 -12.22 -8.47
CA ASN A 366 23.67 -13.33 -8.04
C ASN A 366 24.40 -14.33 -7.11
N ASP A 367 25.73 -14.25 -6.99
CA ASP A 367 26.47 -15.06 -6.01
C ASP A 367 26.12 -14.64 -4.57
N ILE A 368 25.67 -13.41 -4.36
CA ILE A 368 25.19 -12.93 -3.05
C ILE A 368 23.68 -13.16 -2.91
N LEU A 369 22.92 -12.92 -3.98
CA LEU A 369 21.45 -13.00 -3.93
C LEU A 369 20.92 -14.45 -3.93
N LYS A 370 21.68 -15.40 -4.48
CA LYS A 370 21.40 -16.85 -4.50
C LYS A 370 20.05 -17.22 -5.15
N PHE A 371 19.53 -16.42 -6.08
CA PHE A 371 18.34 -16.82 -6.84
C PHE A 371 18.72 -17.85 -7.91
N TYR A 372 17.86 -18.84 -8.14
CA TYR A 372 18.02 -19.78 -9.25
C TYR A 372 17.97 -19.07 -10.60
N ARG A 373 17.08 -18.07 -10.74
CA ARG A 373 16.99 -17.20 -11.93
C ARG A 373 16.75 -15.75 -11.52
N ILE A 374 17.34 -14.83 -12.26
CA ILE A 374 17.19 -13.39 -12.06
C ILE A 374 17.31 -12.66 -13.40
N ALA A 375 16.49 -11.64 -13.60
CA ALA A 375 16.53 -10.80 -14.78
C ALA A 375 16.17 -9.35 -14.46
N SER A 376 16.76 -8.43 -15.22
CA SER A 376 16.53 -6.99 -15.13
C SER A 376 15.63 -6.51 -16.25
N PHE A 377 14.68 -5.64 -15.93
CA PHE A 377 13.73 -5.06 -16.90
C PHE A 377 13.89 -3.54 -17.02
N GLY A 378 14.56 -2.91 -16.06
CA GLY A 378 14.99 -1.54 -16.19
C GLY A 378 15.80 -1.10 -15.00
N TYR A 379 16.50 0.02 -15.12
CA TYR A 379 17.32 0.54 -14.03
C TYR A 379 17.38 2.06 -14.02
N ASN A 380 17.60 2.63 -12.84
CA ASN A 380 17.88 4.05 -12.66
C ASN A 380 19.04 4.22 -11.66
N LYS A 381 19.71 5.37 -11.74
CA LYS A 381 20.72 5.78 -10.76
C LYS A 381 20.05 6.41 -9.55
N THR A 382 20.45 5.95 -8.38
CA THR A 382 19.99 6.46 -7.07
C THR A 382 21.20 6.86 -6.24
N LEU A 383 20.96 7.51 -5.11
CA LEU A 383 21.96 7.87 -4.13
C LEU A 383 21.53 7.45 -2.74
N TRP A 384 22.49 6.90 -1.99
CA TRP A 384 22.35 6.71 -0.55
C TRP A 384 23.65 7.06 0.16
N GLY A 385 23.56 7.92 1.18
CA GLY A 385 24.74 8.37 1.94
C GLY A 385 25.83 9.02 1.08
N GLY A 386 25.45 9.68 -0.03
CA GLY A 386 26.38 10.31 -0.98
C GLY A 386 27.07 9.35 -1.95
N LYS A 387 26.76 8.05 -1.91
CA LYS A 387 27.29 7.05 -2.84
C LYS A 387 26.32 6.79 -3.97
N ASP A 388 26.85 6.64 -5.19
CA ASP A 388 26.08 6.22 -6.36
C ASP A 388 25.63 4.77 -6.18
N THR A 389 24.33 4.56 -6.33
CA THR A 389 23.67 3.25 -6.24
C THR A 389 22.76 3.04 -7.45
N TYR A 390 22.17 1.84 -7.55
CA TYR A 390 21.24 1.51 -8.61
C TYR A 390 19.95 0.96 -8.02
N THR A 391 18.83 1.47 -8.52
CA THR A 391 17.54 0.79 -8.45
C THR A 391 17.32 0.02 -9.74
N ILE A 392 16.84 -1.23 -9.62
CA ILE A 392 16.67 -2.14 -10.75
C ILE A 392 15.30 -2.79 -10.61
N ILE A 393 14.53 -2.80 -11.70
CA ILE A 393 13.30 -3.59 -11.83
C ILE A 393 13.71 -5.04 -12.09
N LEU A 394 13.33 -5.94 -11.18
CA LEU A 394 13.79 -7.33 -11.16
C LEU A 394 12.62 -8.30 -11.31
N ALA A 395 12.86 -9.43 -11.97
CA ALA A 395 12.11 -10.66 -11.74
C ALA A 395 13.07 -11.77 -11.30
N MET A 396 12.67 -12.53 -10.30
CA MET A 396 13.53 -13.53 -9.64
C MET A 396 12.77 -14.82 -9.36
N GLN A 397 13.48 -15.94 -9.37
CA GLN A 397 12.97 -17.25 -8.95
C GLN A 397 13.97 -17.87 -7.98
N ARG A 398 13.53 -18.25 -6.78
CA ARG A 398 14.43 -18.76 -5.71
C ARG A 398 14.95 -20.16 -5.99
N ASN A 399 14.09 -21.05 -6.47
CA ASN A 399 14.45 -22.40 -6.88
C ASN A 399 13.52 -22.86 -8.02
N ILE A 400 13.78 -24.03 -8.60
CA ILE A 400 12.99 -24.54 -9.75
C ILE A 400 11.49 -24.65 -9.49
N ASN A 401 11.07 -24.84 -8.23
CA ASN A 401 9.67 -25.01 -7.83
C ASN A 401 9.05 -23.75 -7.21
N SER A 402 9.85 -22.72 -6.90
CA SER A 402 9.31 -21.49 -6.32
C SER A 402 8.59 -20.67 -7.38
N GLY A 403 7.66 -19.84 -6.93
CA GLY A 403 7.09 -18.80 -7.77
C GLY A 403 8.12 -17.71 -8.13
N ILE A 404 7.67 -16.80 -8.97
CA ILE A 404 8.40 -15.65 -9.47
C ILE A 404 8.11 -14.45 -8.56
N VAL A 405 9.16 -13.76 -8.12
CA VAL A 405 9.07 -12.48 -7.41
C VAL A 405 9.49 -11.37 -8.36
N PHE A 406 8.53 -10.56 -8.77
CA PHE A 406 8.77 -9.29 -9.46
C PHE A 406 8.92 -8.16 -8.42
N ASN A 407 9.91 -7.28 -8.60
CA ASN A 407 10.10 -6.11 -7.75
C ASN A 407 10.40 -4.87 -8.59
N ALA A 408 9.51 -3.88 -8.52
CA ALA A 408 9.64 -2.57 -9.15
C ALA A 408 10.61 -1.64 -8.41
N ALA A 409 10.95 -1.97 -7.16
CA ALA A 409 11.95 -1.31 -6.34
C ALA A 409 11.70 0.19 -6.08
N THR A 410 10.44 0.60 -5.95
CA THR A 410 10.09 1.99 -5.59
C THR A 410 8.71 2.11 -4.94
N ASN A 411 8.58 2.97 -3.92
CA ASN A 411 7.30 3.27 -3.28
C ASN A 411 6.44 4.26 -4.08
N TYR A 412 6.96 4.80 -5.19
CA TYR A 412 6.26 5.74 -6.07
C TYR A 412 5.71 5.10 -7.35
N TRP A 413 5.70 3.76 -7.45
CA TRP A 413 5.13 3.09 -8.63
C TRP A 413 3.66 3.47 -8.84
N GLY A 414 2.87 3.47 -7.76
CA GLY A 414 1.45 3.80 -7.79
C GLY A 414 1.16 5.20 -8.33
N SER A 415 2.00 6.20 -8.01
CA SER A 415 1.81 7.58 -8.50
C SER A 415 2.02 7.69 -10.01
N GLN A 416 2.75 6.76 -10.63
CA GLN A 416 2.89 6.73 -12.08
C GLN A 416 1.64 6.18 -12.78
N LEU A 417 0.77 5.45 -12.07
CA LEU A 417 -0.37 4.77 -12.68
C LEU A 417 -1.55 5.69 -12.96
N VAL A 418 -1.71 6.74 -12.16
CA VAL A 418 -2.85 7.67 -12.24
C VAL A 418 -2.38 9.11 -12.11
N ASN A 419 -2.58 9.92 -13.16
CA ASN A 419 -2.46 11.37 -13.08
C ASN A 419 -3.85 12.00 -13.26
N GLY A 420 -4.51 12.29 -12.13
CA GLY A 420 -5.90 12.75 -12.15
C GLY A 420 -6.86 11.69 -12.71
N LYS A 421 -7.43 11.93 -13.90
CA LYS A 421 -8.35 11.00 -14.59
C LYS A 421 -7.71 10.19 -15.72
N THR A 422 -6.45 10.42 -16.05
CA THR A 422 -5.77 9.70 -17.15
C THR A 422 -4.56 8.94 -16.62
N SER A 423 -4.45 7.68 -17.04
CA SER A 423 -3.30 6.83 -16.72
C SER A 423 -2.08 7.25 -17.53
N ASN A 424 -0.88 7.13 -16.95
CA ASN A 424 0.31 7.00 -17.78
C ASN A 424 0.19 5.65 -18.49
N LEU A 425 -0.12 5.68 -19.79
CA LEU A 425 -0.44 4.47 -20.56
C LEU A 425 0.69 3.44 -20.49
N THR A 426 1.95 3.89 -20.43
CA THR A 426 3.12 3.00 -20.34
C THR A 426 3.16 2.26 -19.02
N PHE A 427 3.13 2.95 -17.87
CA PHE A 427 3.17 2.28 -16.56
C PHE A 427 1.91 1.46 -16.29
N SER A 428 0.74 1.95 -16.70
CA SER A 428 -0.51 1.21 -16.59
C SER A 428 -0.43 -0.12 -17.35
N LYS A 429 -0.02 -0.09 -18.62
CA LYS A 429 0.10 -1.29 -19.45
C LYS A 429 1.20 -2.24 -18.96
N LEU A 430 2.34 -1.70 -18.55
CA LEU A 430 3.43 -2.48 -17.96
C LEU A 430 2.96 -3.22 -16.70
N THR A 431 2.32 -2.51 -15.76
CA THR A 431 1.79 -3.09 -14.52
C THR A 431 0.75 -4.18 -14.80
N LEU A 432 -0.16 -3.91 -15.74
CA LEU A 432 -1.18 -4.88 -16.15
C LEU A 432 -0.55 -6.13 -16.77
N ASN A 433 0.41 -5.98 -17.70
CA ASN A 433 1.12 -7.10 -18.31
C ASN A 433 1.81 -7.97 -17.24
N ILE A 434 2.49 -7.34 -16.28
CA ILE A 434 3.15 -8.02 -15.16
C ILE A 434 2.13 -8.82 -14.32
N ILE A 435 1.02 -8.19 -13.91
CA ILE A 435 -0.02 -8.85 -13.12
C ILE A 435 -0.64 -10.01 -13.90
N GLN A 436 -0.99 -9.81 -15.18
CA GLN A 436 -1.59 -10.84 -16.03
C GLN A 436 -0.64 -12.03 -16.22
N PHE A 437 0.64 -11.77 -16.45
CA PHE A 437 1.67 -12.80 -16.57
C PHE A 437 1.78 -13.59 -15.26
N LEU A 438 1.98 -12.91 -14.14
CA LEU A 438 2.23 -13.57 -12.84
C LEU A 438 1.01 -14.28 -12.27
N LYS A 439 -0.22 -13.85 -12.58
CA LYS A 439 -1.41 -14.60 -12.14
C LYS A 439 -1.73 -15.82 -13.03
N SER A 440 -1.18 -15.87 -14.25
CA SER A 440 -1.21 -17.08 -15.06
C SER A 440 -0.19 -18.07 -14.48
N ASN A 441 -0.37 -19.39 -14.67
CA ASN A 441 0.57 -20.43 -14.21
C ASN A 441 1.94 -20.29 -14.91
N SER A 442 2.66 -19.24 -14.56
CA SER A 442 3.78 -18.67 -15.30
C SER A 442 5.05 -19.40 -14.95
N VAL A 443 5.89 -19.59 -15.97
CA VAL A 443 7.22 -20.16 -15.84
C VAL A 443 8.22 -19.05 -16.16
N PHE A 444 9.30 -18.94 -15.40
CA PHE A 444 10.24 -17.83 -15.52
C PHE A 444 10.73 -17.61 -16.97
N ASP A 445 11.04 -18.68 -17.72
CA ASP A 445 11.55 -18.56 -19.09
C ASP A 445 10.50 -18.04 -20.08
N SER A 446 9.20 -18.17 -19.78
CA SER A 446 8.16 -17.61 -20.64
C SER A 446 8.06 -16.09 -20.54
N ILE A 447 8.82 -15.44 -19.65
CA ILE A 447 8.95 -13.98 -19.66
C ILE A 447 9.57 -13.51 -20.97
N PHE A 448 10.46 -14.30 -21.59
CA PHE A 448 11.23 -13.90 -22.79
C PHE A 448 10.73 -14.54 -24.10
N LYS A 449 9.57 -15.20 -24.07
CA LYS A 449 8.91 -15.76 -25.25
C LYS A 449 7.86 -14.79 -25.73
#